data_AF-A0A2W2I7R7-F1
#
_entry.id   AF-A0A2W2I7R7-F1
#
_cell.length_a   1.000
_cell.length_b   1.000
_cell.length_c   1.000
_cell.angle_alpha   90.00
_cell.angle_beta   90.00
_cell.angle_gamma   90.00
#
_symmetry.space_group_name_H-M   'P 1'
#
loop_
_entity.id
_entity.type
_entity.pdbx_description
1 polymer ?
#
loop_
_entity_poly.entity_id
_entity_poly.type
_entity_poly.pdbx_seq_one_letter_code
_entity_poly.pdbx_strand_id
1 'polypeptide(L)'
;MPLLLIAAVFALTWWLGLYVLGGEPGERGARRAGLGLLAYAAALATGQVRALLLPSPAPLDALETALTFLPALLWTGAVLTLVPGTGRLDRIWSRGLVPVTLAAIGWAAVAGGTARAVLGALLLVPLAGALVLLVRAGPERVGWLAAVATLFFGLGTALLLTSLSGPPGLLAAIAIDLDMALLGVAIAMAGAFRAGEALWRDMARSALGAIVVAAATGGQVAIAVALGGATPALAVLLYGVLAVAVTAQTMAGPLHRALDRVAFPGDPAIRRERAQLRDSAEALPRREEGPPPLDDAEFVRLTRRALANYGDLGKLASSPLAGLPLIDERVSGDIPLERAAELKHLLLESIRRLKPRDGEFGTSEEWRFYNVLYFPYVRGLRPYRRGAGRHGLDALDRQAFDWFVREVPERTCYNWQNAAAKLVADDLRSADRQ
;
A
#
# COMPACT_ATOMS: atom_id res chain seq x y z
N MET A 1 -15.12 -25.33 18.94
CA MET A 1 -16.01 -24.29 18.39
C MET A 1 -15.42 -22.88 18.51
N PRO A 2 -15.09 -22.32 19.70
CA PRO A 2 -14.57 -20.95 19.80
C PRO A 2 -13.20 -20.76 19.11
N LEU A 3 -12.28 -21.73 19.23
CA LEU A 3 -10.95 -21.64 18.63
C LEU A 3 -10.97 -21.55 17.10
N LEU A 4 -11.83 -22.33 16.43
CA LEU A 4 -11.94 -22.31 14.96
C LEU A 4 -12.55 -21.00 14.45
N LEU A 5 -13.57 -20.48 15.15
CA LEU A 5 -14.14 -19.18 14.81
C LEU A 5 -13.10 -18.07 14.96
N ILE A 6 -12.36 -18.07 16.08
CA ILE A 6 -11.30 -17.08 16.34
C ILE A 6 -10.13 -17.25 15.37
N ALA A 7 -9.88 -18.45 14.84
CA ALA A 7 -8.90 -18.67 13.78
C ALA A 7 -9.32 -18.02 12.45
N ALA A 8 -10.60 -18.08 12.09
CA ALA A 8 -11.12 -17.39 10.90
C ALA A 8 -11.02 -15.86 11.04
N VAL A 9 -11.40 -15.36 12.22
CA VAL A 9 -11.25 -13.96 12.61
C VAL A 9 -9.79 -13.53 12.49
N PHE A 10 -8.89 -14.28 13.13
CA PHE A 10 -7.46 -14.02 13.10
C PHE A 10 -6.94 -13.89 11.67
N ALA A 11 -7.29 -14.83 10.80
CA ALA A 11 -6.85 -14.83 9.41
C ALA A 11 -7.34 -13.58 8.66
N LEU A 12 -8.60 -13.18 8.87
CA LEU A 12 -9.18 -11.99 8.27
C LEU A 12 -8.48 -10.71 8.75
N THR A 13 -8.31 -10.54 10.07
CA THR A 13 -7.66 -9.37 10.66
C THR A 13 -6.18 -9.29 10.27
N TRP A 14 -5.49 -10.43 10.25
CA TRP A 14 -4.09 -10.53 9.82
C TRP A 14 -3.94 -10.15 8.35
N TRP A 15 -4.79 -10.70 7.48
CA TRP A 15 -4.85 -10.33 6.06
C TRP A 15 -5.08 -8.83 5.87
N LEU A 16 -6.08 -8.27 6.55
CA LEU A 16 -6.41 -6.85 6.42
C LEU A 16 -5.24 -5.96 6.88
N GLY A 17 -4.58 -6.31 7.98
CA GLY A 17 -3.40 -5.59 8.47
C GLY A 17 -2.25 -5.61 7.46
N LEU A 18 -1.97 -6.76 6.85
CA LEU A 18 -0.97 -6.90 5.79
C LEU A 18 -1.36 -6.14 4.53
N TYR A 19 -2.62 -6.22 4.10
CA TYR A 19 -3.11 -5.55 2.90
C TYR A 19 -2.96 -4.02 3.02
N VAL A 20 -3.35 -3.46 4.17
CA VAL A 20 -3.17 -2.03 4.48
C VAL A 20 -1.69 -1.64 4.50
N LEU A 21 -0.80 -2.50 5.00
CA LEU A 21 0.65 -2.26 5.01
C LEU A 21 1.30 -2.37 3.63
N GLY A 22 0.80 -3.25 2.77
CA GLY A 22 1.29 -3.48 1.42
C GLY A 22 0.83 -2.43 0.40
N GLY A 23 -0.17 -1.60 0.74
CA GLY A 23 -0.64 -0.49 -0.07
C GLY A 23 0.39 0.64 -0.26
N GLU A 24 -0.06 1.80 -0.77
CA GLU A 24 0.86 2.88 -1.17
C GLU A 24 1.88 3.26 -0.07
N PRO A 25 3.19 3.13 -0.34
CA PRO A 25 4.23 3.34 0.66
C PRO A 25 4.45 4.83 0.93
N GLY A 26 3.61 5.46 1.74
CA GLY A 26 3.78 6.87 2.11
C GLY A 26 2.91 7.38 3.24
N GLU A 27 1.71 6.83 3.41
CA GLU A 27 0.77 7.33 4.41
C GLU A 27 1.06 6.75 5.79
N ARG A 28 1.62 7.59 6.68
CA ARG A 28 1.95 7.21 8.08
C ARG A 28 0.72 6.66 8.82
N GLY A 29 -0.47 7.17 8.51
CA GLY A 29 -1.73 6.72 9.08
C GLY A 29 -2.05 5.27 8.76
N ALA A 30 -2.04 4.91 7.47
CA ALA A 30 -2.28 3.55 7.01
C ALA A 30 -1.31 2.55 7.65
N ARG A 31 -0.01 2.89 7.72
CA ARG A 31 0.98 2.03 8.37
C ARG A 31 0.68 1.78 9.85
N ARG A 32 0.29 2.82 10.59
CA ARG A 32 -0.08 2.70 12.01
C ARG A 32 -1.34 1.87 12.18
N ALA A 33 -2.35 2.09 11.33
CA ALA A 33 -3.58 1.30 11.32
C ALA A 33 -3.28 -0.19 11.06
N GLY A 34 -2.52 -0.51 10.01
CA GLY A 34 -2.15 -1.87 9.66
C GLY A 34 -1.32 -2.57 10.74
N LEU A 35 -0.36 -1.88 11.36
CA LEU A 35 0.38 -2.43 12.52
C LEU A 35 -0.54 -2.70 13.71
N GLY A 36 -1.54 -1.85 13.95
CA GLY A 36 -2.53 -2.07 15.01
C GLY A 36 -3.38 -3.32 14.75
N LEU A 37 -3.77 -3.55 13.49
CA LEU A 37 -4.50 -4.76 13.08
C LEU A 37 -3.65 -6.02 13.29
N LEU A 38 -2.38 -6.01 12.91
CA LEU A 38 -1.48 -7.14 13.13
C LEU A 38 -1.26 -7.42 14.62
N ALA A 39 -1.11 -6.37 15.43
CA ALA A 39 -0.98 -6.51 16.88
C ALA A 39 -2.24 -7.12 17.51
N TYR A 40 -3.44 -6.68 17.09
CA TYR A 40 -4.70 -7.24 17.55
C TYR A 40 -4.85 -8.72 17.15
N ALA A 41 -4.57 -9.06 15.89
CA ALA A 41 -4.59 -10.44 15.45
C ALA A 41 -3.61 -11.32 16.26
N ALA A 42 -2.38 -10.83 16.49
CA ALA A 42 -1.44 -11.54 17.35
C ALA A 42 -1.94 -11.70 18.80
N ALA A 43 -2.66 -10.71 19.34
CA ALA A 43 -3.30 -10.79 20.66
C ALA A 43 -4.35 -11.91 20.70
N LEU A 44 -5.18 -12.05 19.65
CA LEU A 44 -6.18 -13.13 19.54
C LEU A 44 -5.51 -14.52 19.57
N ALA A 45 -4.48 -14.72 18.74
CA ALA A 45 -3.76 -15.99 18.69
C ALA A 45 -3.11 -16.32 20.05
N THR A 46 -2.45 -15.34 20.66
CA THR A 46 -1.78 -15.49 21.95
C THR A 46 -2.78 -15.82 23.06
N GLY A 47 -3.93 -15.14 23.09
CA GLY A 47 -5.01 -15.40 24.05
C GLY A 47 -5.61 -16.80 23.93
N GLN A 48 -5.77 -17.32 22.71
CA GLN A 48 -6.27 -18.68 22.50
C GLN A 48 -5.26 -19.75 22.95
N VAL A 49 -3.97 -19.53 22.68
CA VAL A 49 -2.90 -20.42 23.15
C VAL A 49 -2.81 -20.38 24.68
N ARG A 50 -2.87 -19.19 25.29
CA ARG A 50 -2.88 -19.02 26.74
C ARG A 50 -4.06 -19.73 27.39
N ALA A 51 -5.27 -19.61 26.83
CA ALA A 51 -6.47 -20.25 27.38
C ALA A 51 -6.36 -21.79 27.45
N LEU A 52 -5.51 -22.41 26.63
CA LEU A 52 -5.26 -23.85 26.61
C LEU A 52 -4.07 -24.26 27.51
N LEU A 53 -3.23 -23.32 27.93
CA LEU A 53 -2.09 -23.53 28.82
C LEU A 53 -2.44 -23.04 30.23
N LEU A 54 -3.01 -23.92 31.05
CA LEU A 54 -3.30 -23.63 32.46
C LEU A 54 -2.41 -24.48 33.38
N PRO A 55 -1.59 -23.87 34.26
CA PRO A 55 -1.35 -22.43 34.41
C PRO A 55 -0.53 -21.84 33.25
N SER A 56 -0.77 -20.56 32.93
CA SER A 56 -0.08 -19.89 31.84
C SER A 56 1.32 -19.44 32.24
N PRO A 57 2.32 -19.55 31.34
CA PRO A 57 3.67 -19.07 31.63
C PRO A 57 3.69 -17.53 31.63
N ALA A 58 4.33 -16.92 32.63
CA ALA A 58 4.39 -15.47 32.80
C ALA A 58 4.83 -14.66 31.55
N PRO A 59 5.79 -15.13 30.72
CA PRO A 59 6.13 -14.44 29.46
C PRO A 59 4.98 -14.36 28.47
N LEU A 60 4.10 -15.38 28.42
CA LEU A 60 2.95 -15.42 27.52
C LEU A 60 1.89 -14.42 27.97
N ASP A 61 1.65 -14.31 29.28
CA ASP A 61 0.74 -13.31 29.85
C ASP A 61 1.22 -11.89 29.58
N ALA A 62 2.53 -11.67 29.70
CA ALA A 62 3.16 -10.38 29.40
C ALA A 62 3.05 -10.03 27.91
N LEU A 63 3.25 -11.01 27.02
CA LEU A 63 3.13 -10.84 25.58
C LEU A 63 1.68 -10.51 25.17
N GLU A 64 0.70 -11.26 25.67
CA GLU A 64 -0.73 -11.00 25.41
C GLU A 64 -1.10 -9.58 25.87
N THR A 65 -0.69 -9.22 27.09
CA THR A 65 -0.92 -7.88 27.64
C THR A 65 -0.38 -6.82 26.67
N ALA A 66 0.87 -6.96 26.23
CA ALA A 66 1.48 -6.00 25.32
C ALA A 66 0.73 -5.90 23.98
N LEU A 67 0.35 -7.03 23.40
CA LEU A 67 -0.37 -7.09 22.13
C LEU A 67 -1.80 -6.55 22.22
N THR A 68 -2.46 -6.62 23.37
CA THR A 68 -3.81 -6.05 23.58
C THR A 68 -3.78 -4.52 23.67
N PHE A 69 -2.75 -3.91 24.28
CA PHE A 69 -2.67 -2.45 24.44
C PHE A 69 -2.09 -1.72 23.23
N LEU A 70 -1.28 -2.40 22.42
CA LEU A 70 -0.58 -1.80 21.27
C LEU A 70 -1.53 -1.24 20.18
N PRO A 71 -2.65 -1.89 19.81
CA PRO A 71 -3.59 -1.37 18.82
C PRO A 71 -4.15 0.00 19.18
N ALA A 72 -4.57 0.22 20.44
CA ALA A 72 -5.13 1.50 20.89
C ALA A 72 -4.11 2.65 20.75
N LEU A 73 -2.85 2.40 21.10
CA LEU A 73 -1.77 3.35 20.89
C LEU A 73 -1.61 3.67 19.40
N LEU A 74 -1.48 2.63 18.56
CA LEU A 74 -1.24 2.78 17.12
C LEU A 74 -2.40 3.48 16.39
N TRP A 75 -3.64 3.16 16.73
CA TRP A 75 -4.83 3.81 16.15
C TRP A 75 -4.99 5.25 16.59
N THR A 76 -4.57 5.61 17.81
CA THR A 76 -4.48 7.03 18.22
C THR A 76 -3.56 7.79 17.25
N GLY A 77 -2.39 7.22 16.96
CA GLY A 77 -1.47 7.79 15.98
C GLY A 77 -2.03 7.79 14.56
N ALA A 78 -2.83 6.81 14.17
CA ALA A 78 -3.48 6.78 12.86
C ALA A 78 -4.52 7.91 12.73
N VAL A 79 -5.40 8.09 13.72
CA VAL A 79 -6.41 9.16 13.72
C VAL A 79 -5.77 10.55 13.71
N LEU A 80 -4.68 10.76 14.45
CA LEU A 80 -3.96 12.05 14.43
C LEU A 80 -3.48 12.44 13.03
N THR A 81 -3.15 11.48 12.16
CA THR A 81 -2.72 11.77 10.78
C THR A 81 -3.86 12.19 9.86
N LEU A 82 -5.11 11.90 10.24
CA LEU A 82 -6.31 12.29 9.48
C LEU A 82 -6.73 13.74 9.78
N VAL A 83 -6.31 14.29 10.92
CA VAL A 83 -6.68 15.64 11.34
C VAL A 83 -5.72 16.67 10.70
N PRO A 84 -6.23 17.66 9.93
CA PRO A 84 -5.38 18.71 9.37
C PRO A 84 -4.67 19.52 10.47
N GLY A 85 -3.39 19.88 10.25
CA GLY A 85 -2.66 20.79 11.15
C GLY A 85 -2.06 20.16 12.42
N THR A 86 -2.19 18.84 12.63
CA THR A 86 -1.71 18.15 13.85
C THR A 86 -0.23 17.73 13.80
N GLY A 87 0.58 18.22 12.85
CA GLY A 87 1.98 17.81 12.71
C GLY A 87 2.87 18.04 13.94
N ARG A 88 2.50 18.97 14.84
CA ARG A 88 3.14 19.13 16.16
C ARG A 88 2.69 18.03 17.14
N LEU A 89 1.40 17.72 17.18
CA LEU A 89 0.83 16.65 18.02
C LEU A 89 1.34 15.27 17.57
N ASP A 90 1.46 15.02 16.27
CA ASP A 90 2.07 13.78 15.74
C ASP A 90 3.52 13.59 16.22
N ARG A 91 4.29 14.68 16.30
CA ARG A 91 5.66 14.65 16.84
C ARG A 91 5.69 14.42 18.35
N ILE A 92 4.79 15.04 19.11
CA ILE A 92 4.67 14.83 20.56
C ILE A 92 4.20 13.40 20.85
N TRP A 93 3.23 12.90 20.09
CA TRP A 93 2.76 11.53 20.18
C TRP A 93 3.89 10.54 19.91
N SER A 94 4.61 10.70 18.80
CA SER A 94 5.68 9.75 18.42
C SER A 94 6.92 9.80 19.32
N ARG A 95 7.31 10.97 19.81
CA ARG A 95 8.54 11.13 20.64
C ARG A 95 8.29 11.08 22.14
N GLY A 96 7.07 11.35 22.58
CA GLY A 96 6.69 11.41 23.99
C GLY A 96 5.73 10.29 24.36
N LEU A 97 4.51 10.31 23.80
CA LEU A 97 3.47 9.39 24.22
C LEU A 97 3.83 7.93 23.92
N VAL A 98 4.33 7.61 22.73
CA VAL A 98 4.70 6.24 22.33
C VAL A 98 5.72 5.60 23.28
N PRO A 99 6.91 6.17 23.54
CA PRO A 99 7.89 5.52 24.42
C PRO A 99 7.37 5.41 25.87
N VAL A 100 6.64 6.41 26.37
CA VAL A 100 6.06 6.37 27.72
C VAL A 100 5.00 5.26 27.83
N THR A 101 4.10 5.17 26.85
CA THR A 101 3.10 4.12 26.80
C THR A 101 3.74 2.74 26.66
N LEU A 102 4.77 2.56 25.83
CA LEU A 102 5.47 1.28 25.71
C LEU A 102 6.12 0.86 27.03
N ALA A 103 6.75 1.80 27.76
CA ALA A 103 7.27 1.54 29.09
C ALA A 103 6.16 1.15 30.09
N ALA A 104 5.02 1.86 30.05
CA ALA A 104 3.87 1.56 30.90
C ALA A 104 3.23 0.20 30.58
N ILE A 105 3.17 -0.18 29.30
CA ILE A 105 2.74 -1.52 28.85
C ILE A 105 3.67 -2.59 29.43
N GLY A 106 4.99 -2.39 29.34
CA GLY A 106 5.97 -3.31 29.90
C GLY A 106 5.83 -3.46 31.42
N TRP A 107 5.58 -2.35 32.13
CA TRP A 107 5.30 -2.39 33.56
C TRP A 107 3.99 -3.13 33.89
N ALA A 108 2.89 -2.83 33.18
CA ALA A 108 1.60 -3.48 33.40
C ALA A 108 1.61 -4.98 33.04
N ALA A 109 2.47 -5.39 32.11
CA ALA A 109 2.71 -6.79 31.77
C ALA A 109 3.25 -7.57 32.98
N VAL A 110 4.17 -6.96 33.75
CA VAL A 110 4.77 -7.55 34.96
C VAL A 110 3.88 -7.38 36.20
N ALA A 111 3.30 -6.19 36.40
CA ALA A 111 2.54 -5.85 37.60
C ALA A 111 1.16 -6.53 37.69
N GLY A 112 0.57 -6.89 36.55
CA GLY A 112 -0.70 -7.62 36.50
C GLY A 112 -1.93 -6.80 36.92
N GLY A 113 -3.11 -7.45 36.87
CA GLY A 113 -4.36 -6.99 37.49
C GLY A 113 -4.70 -5.50 37.30
N THR A 114 -4.65 -4.75 38.41
CA THR A 114 -5.04 -3.33 38.50
C THR A 114 -4.19 -2.42 37.62
N ALA A 115 -2.90 -2.72 37.47
CA ALA A 115 -2.00 -1.96 36.59
C ALA A 115 -2.49 -1.99 35.13
N ARG A 116 -2.98 -3.14 34.67
CA ARG A 116 -3.53 -3.33 33.32
C ARG A 116 -4.83 -2.54 33.14
N ALA A 117 -5.73 -2.59 34.12
CA ALA A 117 -6.99 -1.85 34.08
C ALA A 117 -6.77 -0.33 34.06
N VAL A 118 -5.86 0.19 34.91
CA VAL A 118 -5.50 1.61 34.95
C VAL A 118 -4.87 2.05 33.63
N LEU A 119 -3.95 1.26 33.09
CA LEU A 119 -3.32 1.54 31.79
C LEU A 119 -4.35 1.58 30.65
N GLY A 120 -5.31 0.65 30.64
CA GLY A 120 -6.39 0.63 29.67
C GLY A 120 -7.24 1.89 29.72
N ALA A 121 -7.70 2.28 30.92
CA ALA A 121 -8.44 3.52 31.09
C ALA A 121 -7.64 4.75 30.63
N LEU A 122 -6.34 4.80 30.95
CA LEU A 122 -5.46 5.91 30.56
C LEU A 122 -5.28 5.99 29.04
N LEU A 123 -5.23 4.85 28.35
CA LEU A 123 -5.09 4.77 26.89
C LEU A 123 -6.33 5.21 26.12
N LEU A 124 -7.51 5.17 26.74
CA LEU A 124 -8.74 5.71 26.15
C LEU A 124 -8.72 7.23 26.05
N VAL A 125 -8.03 7.92 26.97
CA VAL A 125 -7.97 9.39 27.00
C VAL A 125 -7.37 9.99 25.72
N PRO A 126 -6.16 9.59 25.26
CA PRO A 126 -5.59 10.14 24.03
C PRO A 126 -6.35 9.71 22.77
N LEU A 127 -6.96 8.51 22.77
CA LEU A 127 -7.79 8.03 21.66
C LEU A 127 -9.08 8.85 21.53
N ALA A 128 -9.77 9.10 22.65
CA ALA A 128 -10.94 9.98 22.72
C ALA A 128 -10.57 11.41 22.33
N GLY A 129 -9.43 11.91 22.82
CA GLY A 129 -8.92 13.24 22.45
C GLY A 129 -8.68 13.38 20.95
N ALA A 130 -8.09 12.37 20.30
CA ALA A 130 -7.89 12.35 18.86
C ALA A 130 -9.21 12.33 18.09
N LEU A 131 -10.21 11.59 18.56
CA LEU A 131 -11.56 11.57 17.98
C LEU A 131 -12.25 12.93 18.09
N VAL A 132 -12.20 13.56 19.27
CA VAL A 132 -12.77 14.90 19.50
C VAL A 132 -12.10 15.94 18.60
N LEU A 133 -10.78 15.88 18.44
CA LEU A 133 -10.05 16.77 17.54
C LEU A 133 -10.48 16.59 16.09
N LEU A 134 -10.69 15.35 15.64
CA LEU A 134 -11.17 15.07 14.29
C LEU A 134 -12.58 15.62 14.05
N VAL A 135 -13.50 15.40 15.00
CA VAL A 135 -14.89 15.91 14.93
C VAL A 135 -14.89 17.44 14.91
N ARG A 136 -14.06 18.08 15.75
CA ARG A 136 -13.95 19.56 15.82
C ARG A 136 -13.28 20.18 14.60
N ALA A 137 -12.40 19.46 13.91
CA ALA A 137 -11.73 19.95 12.72
C ALA A 137 -12.70 20.11 11.52
N GLY A 138 -13.92 19.57 11.61
CA GLY A 138 -15.01 19.80 10.65
C GLY A 138 -14.59 19.71 9.19
N PRO A 139 -13.89 18.64 8.74
CA PRO A 139 -13.43 18.57 7.36
C PRO A 139 -14.61 18.65 6.40
N GLU A 140 -14.55 19.57 5.43
CA GLU A 140 -15.58 19.79 4.38
C GLU A 140 -15.86 18.54 3.52
N ARG A 141 -15.11 17.45 3.75
CA ARG A 141 -15.32 16.11 3.20
C ARG A 141 -15.48 15.05 4.31
N VAL A 142 -16.75 14.74 4.56
CA VAL A 142 -17.39 13.42 4.74
C VAL A 142 -17.33 12.71 6.10
N GLY A 143 -18.52 12.34 6.59
CA GLY A 143 -18.76 11.49 7.77
C GLY A 143 -18.11 10.10 7.76
N TRP A 144 -17.50 9.64 6.66
CA TRP A 144 -16.79 8.35 6.63
C TRP A 144 -15.45 8.40 7.40
N LEU A 145 -14.73 9.53 7.40
CA LEU A 145 -13.50 9.69 8.22
C LEU A 145 -13.84 9.67 9.71
N ALA A 146 -14.94 10.34 10.07
CA ALA A 146 -15.50 10.29 11.41
C ALA A 146 -15.98 8.87 11.75
N ALA A 147 -16.58 8.13 10.82
CA ALA A 147 -16.94 6.72 11.01
C ALA A 147 -15.69 5.85 11.26
N VAL A 148 -14.63 5.97 10.46
CA VAL A 148 -13.35 5.26 10.66
C VAL A 148 -12.76 5.54 12.05
N ALA A 149 -12.73 6.81 12.46
CA ALA A 149 -12.18 7.18 13.76
C ALA A 149 -13.07 6.73 14.93
N THR A 150 -14.39 6.81 14.76
CA THR A 150 -15.35 6.30 15.75
C THR A 150 -15.22 4.80 15.90
N LEU A 151 -14.95 4.12 14.79
CA LEU A 151 -14.75 2.69 14.77
C LEU A 151 -13.41 2.29 15.41
N PHE A 152 -12.32 3.01 15.15
CA PHE A 152 -11.08 2.85 15.91
C PHE A 152 -11.26 3.09 17.42
N PHE A 153 -12.08 4.08 17.79
CA PHE A 153 -12.40 4.37 19.18
C PHE A 153 -13.25 3.27 19.82
N GLY A 154 -14.30 2.82 19.13
CA GLY A 154 -15.14 1.70 19.56
C GLY A 154 -14.30 0.45 19.75
N LEU A 155 -13.42 0.15 18.80
CA LEU A 155 -12.56 -1.02 18.87
C LEU A 155 -11.53 -0.95 20.00
N GLY A 156 -10.86 0.19 20.15
CA GLY A 156 -9.92 0.41 21.24
C GLY A 156 -10.63 0.30 22.59
N THR A 157 -11.85 0.83 22.70
CA THR A 157 -12.68 0.72 23.91
C THR A 157 -13.08 -0.71 24.21
N ALA A 158 -13.57 -1.45 23.22
CA ALA A 158 -13.94 -2.85 23.36
C ALA A 158 -12.72 -3.70 23.77
N LEU A 159 -11.58 -3.53 23.11
CA LEU A 159 -10.33 -4.24 23.41
C LEU A 159 -9.81 -4.01 24.83
N LEU A 160 -9.93 -2.78 25.32
CA LEU A 160 -9.37 -2.40 26.63
C LEU A 160 -10.31 -2.75 27.79
N LEU A 161 -11.62 -2.82 27.54
CA LEU A 161 -12.63 -3.09 28.57
C LEU A 161 -13.10 -4.55 28.61
N THR A 162 -12.92 -5.31 27.53
CA THR A 162 -13.34 -6.72 27.48
C THR A 162 -12.18 -7.68 27.66
N SER A 163 -12.36 -8.67 28.53
CA SER A 163 -11.44 -9.80 28.60
C SER A 163 -11.73 -10.73 27.42
N LEU A 164 -10.73 -10.95 26.55
CA LEU A 164 -10.83 -11.84 25.38
C LEU A 164 -11.03 -13.32 25.77
N SER A 165 -10.93 -13.67 27.06
CA SER A 165 -11.17 -15.01 27.60
C SER A 165 -12.58 -15.14 28.22
N GLY A 166 -13.44 -15.94 27.60
CA GLY A 166 -14.77 -16.31 28.11
C GLY A 166 -15.93 -16.14 27.10
N PRO A 167 -17.17 -16.57 27.44
CA PRO A 167 -18.35 -16.38 26.59
C PRO A 167 -18.67 -14.92 26.20
N PRO A 168 -18.58 -13.90 27.10
CA PRO A 168 -18.69 -12.50 26.67
C PRO A 168 -17.53 -12.06 25.77
N GLY A 169 -16.37 -12.71 25.85
CA GLY A 169 -15.23 -12.50 24.96
C GLY A 169 -15.48 -12.94 23.51
N LEU A 170 -16.35 -13.95 23.30
CA LEU A 170 -16.72 -14.38 21.94
C LEU A 170 -17.61 -13.35 21.23
N LEU A 171 -18.63 -12.83 21.94
CA LEU A 171 -19.50 -11.77 21.42
C LEU A 171 -18.72 -10.47 21.22
N ALA A 172 -17.83 -10.14 22.16
CA ALA A 172 -16.93 -9.01 22.02
C ALA A 172 -16.00 -9.18 20.81
N ALA A 173 -15.40 -10.35 20.62
CA ALA A 173 -14.59 -10.64 19.43
C ALA A 173 -15.41 -10.47 18.15
N ILE A 174 -16.58 -11.11 18.04
CA ILE A 174 -17.45 -10.99 16.87
C ILE A 174 -17.85 -9.53 16.59
N ALA A 175 -18.18 -8.75 17.63
CA ALA A 175 -18.52 -7.33 17.49
C ALA A 175 -17.31 -6.51 17.04
N ILE A 176 -16.14 -6.75 17.63
CA ILE A 176 -14.86 -6.17 17.24
C ILE A 176 -14.56 -6.54 15.77
N ASP A 177 -14.84 -7.76 15.34
CA ASP A 177 -14.50 -8.20 13.98
C ASP A 177 -15.47 -7.66 12.93
N LEU A 178 -16.74 -7.47 13.30
CA LEU A 178 -17.70 -6.74 12.48
C LEU A 178 -17.25 -5.29 12.31
N ASP A 179 -16.80 -4.66 13.39
CA ASP A 179 -16.20 -3.33 13.34
C ASP A 179 -14.91 -3.36 12.48
N MET A 180 -14.07 -4.39 12.56
CA MET A 180 -12.88 -4.53 11.70
C MET A 180 -13.22 -4.72 10.22
N ALA A 181 -14.28 -5.46 9.89
CA ALA A 181 -14.77 -5.57 8.52
C ALA A 181 -15.25 -4.21 8.01
N LEU A 182 -16.01 -3.48 8.82
CA LEU A 182 -16.44 -2.10 8.54
C LEU A 182 -15.23 -1.15 8.40
N LEU A 183 -14.17 -1.32 9.20
CA LEU A 183 -12.91 -0.58 9.06
C LEU A 183 -12.26 -0.86 7.70
N GLY A 184 -12.15 -2.14 7.34
CA GLY A 184 -11.56 -2.57 6.08
C GLY A 184 -12.31 -2.01 4.89
N VAL A 185 -13.65 -2.06 4.92
CA VAL A 185 -14.51 -1.42 3.92
C VAL A 185 -14.29 0.09 3.91
N ALA A 186 -14.20 0.74 5.07
CA ALA A 186 -14.03 2.19 5.13
C ALA A 186 -12.65 2.66 4.62
N ILE A 187 -11.57 1.92 4.90
CA ILE A 187 -10.23 2.16 4.33
C ILE A 187 -10.23 1.90 2.82
N ALA A 188 -10.92 0.85 2.36
CA ALA A 188 -11.05 0.55 0.93
C ALA A 188 -11.84 1.66 0.21
N MET A 189 -12.95 2.15 0.78
CA MET A 189 -13.73 3.26 0.23
C MET A 189 -12.92 4.57 0.25
N ALA A 190 -12.13 4.82 1.30
CA ALA A 190 -11.23 5.97 1.39
C ALA A 190 -10.23 6.03 0.22
N GLY A 191 -9.69 4.86 -0.15
CA GLY A 191 -8.83 4.73 -1.32
C GLY A 191 -9.59 4.77 -2.64
N ALA A 192 -10.79 4.20 -2.71
CA ALA A 192 -11.61 4.13 -3.92
C ALA A 192 -12.03 5.52 -4.43
N PHE A 193 -12.25 6.50 -3.56
CA PHE A 193 -12.49 7.89 -3.98
C PHE A 193 -11.26 8.58 -4.60
N ARG A 194 -10.05 8.03 -4.43
CA ARG A 194 -8.81 8.50 -5.09
C ARG A 194 -8.38 7.61 -6.26
N ALA A 195 -8.80 6.34 -6.30
CA ALA A 195 -8.29 5.30 -7.21
C ALA A 195 -9.37 4.57 -8.04
N GLY A 196 -10.66 4.91 -7.93
CA GLY A 196 -11.75 4.33 -8.71
C GLY A 196 -12.20 2.92 -8.26
N GLU A 197 -13.07 2.27 -9.06
CA GLU A 197 -13.60 0.91 -8.84
C GLU A 197 -12.52 -0.19 -8.82
N ALA A 198 -11.33 0.09 -9.32
CA ALA A 198 -10.22 -0.87 -9.38
C ALA A 198 -9.78 -1.38 -7.99
N LEU A 199 -9.86 -0.54 -6.95
CA LEU A 199 -9.33 -0.87 -5.62
C LEU A 199 -10.13 -1.98 -4.91
N TRP A 200 -11.47 -2.00 -5.06
CA TRP A 200 -12.29 -3.01 -4.40
C TRP A 200 -12.09 -4.39 -5.05
N ARG A 201 -11.92 -4.45 -6.38
CA ARG A 201 -11.68 -5.70 -7.12
C ARG A 201 -10.33 -6.31 -6.73
N ASP A 202 -9.30 -5.47 -6.59
CA ASP A 202 -7.97 -5.90 -6.12
C ASP A 202 -8.03 -6.44 -4.69
N MET A 203 -8.73 -5.74 -3.79
CA MET A 203 -8.93 -6.18 -2.41
C MET A 203 -9.70 -7.51 -2.35
N ALA A 204 -10.78 -7.65 -3.11
CA ALA A 204 -11.58 -8.88 -3.17
C ALA A 204 -10.75 -10.06 -3.71
N ARG A 205 -9.95 -9.84 -4.77
CA ARG A 205 -9.02 -10.84 -5.31
C ARG A 205 -8.00 -11.28 -4.25
N SER A 206 -7.40 -10.33 -3.54
CA SER A 206 -6.44 -10.61 -2.47
C SER A 206 -7.09 -11.40 -1.33
N ALA A 207 -8.28 -11.00 -0.90
CA ALA A 207 -9.06 -11.69 0.13
C ALA A 207 -9.39 -13.13 -0.26
N LEU A 208 -9.89 -13.35 -1.49
CA LEU A 208 -10.21 -14.68 -2.00
C LEU A 208 -8.97 -15.57 -2.04
N GLY A 209 -7.83 -15.04 -2.51
CA GLY A 209 -6.56 -15.77 -2.49
C GLY A 209 -6.14 -16.15 -1.07
N ALA A 210 -6.23 -15.23 -0.11
CA ALA A 210 -5.92 -15.49 1.29
C ALA A 210 -6.86 -16.52 1.91
N ILE A 211 -8.17 -16.47 1.62
CA ILE A 211 -9.17 -17.45 2.08
C ILE A 211 -8.83 -18.84 1.56
N VAL A 212 -8.54 -18.98 0.25
CA VAL A 212 -8.21 -20.28 -0.36
C VAL A 212 -6.95 -20.88 0.27
N VAL A 213 -5.89 -20.08 0.40
CA VAL A 213 -4.62 -20.53 0.99
C VAL A 213 -4.76 -20.84 2.48
N ALA A 214 -5.50 -20.02 3.24
CA ALA A 214 -5.80 -20.25 4.65
C ALA A 214 -6.65 -21.51 4.87
N ALA A 215 -7.66 -21.74 4.02
CA ALA A 215 -8.49 -22.94 4.07
C ALA A 215 -7.68 -24.20 3.72
N ALA A 216 -6.83 -24.14 2.68
CA ALA A 216 -6.00 -25.27 2.28
C ALA A 216 -4.98 -25.67 3.35
N THR A 217 -4.35 -24.69 4.02
CA THR A 217 -3.29 -24.94 4.99
C THR A 217 -3.82 -25.06 6.42
N GLY A 218 -4.55 -24.05 6.91
CA GLY A 218 -5.15 -24.04 8.24
C GLY A 218 -6.32 -25.00 8.40
N GLY A 219 -7.06 -25.29 7.31
CA GLY A 219 -8.19 -26.24 7.34
C GLY A 219 -7.77 -27.66 7.73
N GLN A 220 -6.58 -28.10 7.31
CA GLN A 220 -6.06 -29.41 7.70
C GLN A 220 -5.81 -29.49 9.22
N VAL A 221 -5.23 -28.44 9.80
CA VAL A 221 -5.02 -28.33 11.25
C VAL A 221 -6.36 -28.18 11.98
N ALA A 222 -7.32 -27.44 11.41
CA ALA A 222 -8.66 -27.28 11.95
C ALA A 222 -9.42 -28.62 12.02
N ILE A 223 -9.29 -29.47 11.00
CA ILE A 223 -9.84 -30.84 10.99
C ILE A 223 -9.19 -31.67 12.11
N ALA A 224 -7.86 -31.62 12.25
CA ALA A 224 -7.16 -32.31 13.33
C ALA A 224 -7.64 -31.88 14.72
N VAL A 225 -7.88 -30.57 14.91
CA VAL A 225 -8.48 -30.03 16.14
C VAL A 225 -9.92 -30.49 16.33
N ALA A 226 -10.72 -30.53 15.27
CA ALA A 226 -12.12 -30.93 15.34
C ALA A 226 -12.29 -32.41 15.69
N LEU A 227 -11.40 -33.27 15.20
CA LEU A 227 -11.43 -34.72 15.43
C LEU A 227 -10.70 -35.12 16.72
N GLY A 228 -9.55 -34.51 17.02
CA GLY A 228 -8.65 -34.88 18.11
C GLY A 228 -8.73 -33.97 19.35
N GLY A 229 -9.53 -32.91 19.30
CA GLY A 229 -9.60 -31.90 20.35
C GLY A 229 -8.54 -30.80 20.22
N ALA A 230 -8.78 -29.68 20.90
CA ALA A 230 -7.85 -28.55 20.91
C ALA A 230 -6.73 -28.77 21.93
N THR A 231 -5.48 -28.74 21.47
CA THR A 231 -4.29 -28.73 22.32
C THR A 231 -3.48 -27.45 22.09
N PRO A 232 -2.65 -27.00 23.04
CA PRO A 232 -1.80 -25.82 22.85
C PRO A 232 -0.90 -25.92 21.62
N ALA A 233 -0.34 -27.11 21.36
CA ALA A 233 0.51 -27.36 20.19
C ALA A 233 -0.26 -27.19 18.88
N LEU A 234 -1.49 -27.75 18.79
CA LEU A 234 -2.34 -27.58 17.61
C LEU A 234 -2.81 -26.13 17.44
N ALA A 235 -3.06 -25.40 18.53
CA ALA A 235 -3.40 -23.99 18.46
C ALA A 235 -2.23 -23.16 17.91
N VAL A 236 -1.02 -23.32 18.46
CA VAL A 236 0.20 -22.66 17.95
C VAL A 236 0.42 -22.99 16.49
N LEU A 237 0.25 -24.26 16.10
CA LEU A 237 0.39 -24.70 14.72
C LEU A 237 -0.67 -24.05 13.81
N LEU A 238 -1.94 -24.02 14.23
CA LEU A 238 -3.03 -23.43 13.45
C LEU A 238 -2.78 -21.95 13.18
N TYR A 239 -2.56 -21.15 14.23
CA TYR A 239 -2.33 -19.71 14.09
C TYR A 239 -1.01 -19.42 13.36
N GLY A 240 0.05 -20.19 13.62
CA GLY A 240 1.34 -20.03 12.95
C GLY A 240 1.26 -20.32 11.45
N VAL A 241 0.63 -21.44 11.06
CA VAL A 241 0.43 -21.78 9.64
C VAL A 241 -0.46 -20.76 8.95
N LEU A 242 -1.57 -20.33 9.57
CA LEU A 242 -2.41 -19.26 9.03
C LEU A 242 -1.63 -17.96 8.84
N ALA A 243 -0.85 -17.54 9.84
CA ALA A 243 -0.04 -16.32 9.76
C ALA A 243 0.96 -16.40 8.60
N VAL A 244 1.70 -17.50 8.47
CA VAL A 244 2.68 -17.70 7.40
C VAL A 244 2.00 -17.72 6.03
N ALA A 245 0.94 -18.51 5.88
CA ALA A 245 0.27 -18.72 4.61
C ALA A 245 -0.42 -17.43 4.11
N VAL A 246 -1.13 -16.73 4.99
CA VAL A 246 -1.75 -15.44 4.68
C VAL A 246 -0.68 -14.37 4.40
N THR A 247 0.43 -14.36 5.14
CA THR A 247 1.54 -13.44 4.86
C THR A 247 2.15 -13.67 3.49
N ALA A 248 2.48 -14.92 3.17
CA ALA A 248 3.07 -15.28 1.89
C ALA A 248 2.15 -14.92 0.71
N GLN A 249 0.85 -15.18 0.85
CA GLN A 249 -0.15 -14.85 -0.16
C GLN A 249 -0.37 -13.35 -0.32
N THR A 250 -0.54 -12.61 0.78
CA THR A 250 -0.86 -11.18 0.73
C THR A 250 0.36 -10.34 0.33
N MET A 251 1.56 -10.76 0.77
CA MET A 251 2.83 -10.09 0.48
C MET A 251 3.62 -10.78 -0.63
N ALA A 252 2.93 -11.42 -1.60
CA ALA A 252 3.57 -12.17 -2.67
C ALA A 252 4.61 -11.33 -3.44
N GLY A 253 4.28 -10.08 -3.82
CA GLY A 253 5.21 -9.17 -4.50
C GLY A 253 6.52 -8.91 -3.71
N PRO A 254 6.45 -8.39 -2.46
CA PRO A 254 7.62 -8.26 -1.59
C PRO A 254 8.39 -9.56 -1.36
N LEU A 255 7.69 -10.69 -1.19
CA LEU A 255 8.30 -12.00 -0.99
C LEU A 255 9.08 -12.45 -2.22
N HIS A 256 8.50 -12.34 -3.42
CA HIS A 256 9.18 -12.61 -4.68
C HIS A 256 10.42 -11.73 -4.84
N ARG A 257 10.34 -10.44 -4.50
CA ARG A 257 11.51 -9.55 -4.54
C ARG A 257 12.62 -9.95 -3.57
N ALA A 258 12.27 -10.51 -2.40
CA ALA A 258 13.25 -11.03 -1.45
C ALA A 258 13.88 -12.33 -1.98
N LEU A 259 13.07 -13.26 -2.49
CA LEU A 259 13.53 -14.51 -3.10
C LEU A 259 14.43 -14.27 -4.30
N ASP A 260 14.09 -13.32 -5.17
CA ASP A 260 14.90 -12.96 -6.33
C ASP A 260 16.28 -12.40 -5.93
N ARG A 261 16.41 -11.73 -4.78
CA ARG A 261 17.73 -11.28 -4.26
C ARG A 261 18.61 -12.45 -3.82
N VAL A 262 17.99 -13.50 -3.28
CA VAL A 262 18.69 -14.71 -2.83
C VAL A 262 19.04 -15.60 -4.02
N ALA A 263 18.11 -15.77 -4.96
CA ALA A 263 18.29 -16.61 -6.14
C ALA A 263 19.24 -16.00 -7.19
N PHE A 264 19.21 -14.68 -7.35
CA PHE A 264 20.01 -13.96 -8.36
C PHE A 264 20.88 -12.88 -7.72
N PRO A 265 21.81 -13.17 -6.79
CA PRO A 265 22.54 -12.14 -6.05
C PRO A 265 23.41 -11.24 -6.96
N GLY A 266 24.03 -11.82 -7.99
CA GLY A 266 24.94 -11.13 -8.91
C GLY A 266 24.30 -10.46 -10.13
N ASP A 267 23.01 -10.69 -10.41
CA ASP A 267 22.37 -10.20 -11.63
C ASP A 267 21.24 -9.20 -11.31
N PRO A 268 21.55 -7.89 -11.23
CA PRO A 268 20.53 -6.87 -11.00
C PRO A 268 19.60 -6.63 -12.20
N ALA A 269 19.98 -7.04 -13.42
CA ALA A 269 19.18 -6.84 -14.61
C ALA A 269 18.00 -7.82 -14.62
N ILE A 270 18.26 -9.12 -14.43
CA ILE A 270 17.20 -10.15 -14.34
C ILE A 270 16.20 -9.84 -13.22
N ARG A 271 16.68 -9.37 -12.05
CA ARG A 271 15.77 -8.99 -10.95
C ARG A 271 14.86 -7.81 -11.33
N ARG A 272 15.35 -6.84 -12.10
CA ARG A 272 14.55 -5.70 -12.57
C ARG A 272 13.52 -6.14 -13.61
N GLU A 273 13.92 -6.96 -14.57
CA GLU A 273 13.02 -7.48 -15.61
C GLU A 273 11.90 -8.33 -15.00
N ARG A 274 12.23 -9.26 -14.08
CA ARG A 274 11.22 -10.07 -13.38
C ARG A 274 10.29 -9.25 -12.51
N ALA A 275 10.81 -8.22 -11.82
CA ALA A 275 9.97 -7.30 -11.07
C ALA A 275 9.02 -6.54 -12.01
N GLN A 276 9.53 -6.02 -13.13
CA GLN A 276 8.74 -5.30 -14.12
C GLN A 276 7.63 -6.15 -14.74
N LEU A 277 7.90 -7.41 -15.09
CA LEU A 277 6.89 -8.33 -15.61
C LEU A 277 5.79 -8.62 -14.58
N ARG A 278 6.16 -8.82 -13.31
CA ARG A 278 5.17 -9.04 -12.23
C ARG A 278 4.36 -7.78 -11.94
N ASP A 279 5.00 -6.62 -11.84
CA ASP A 279 4.34 -5.34 -11.64
C ASP A 279 3.36 -5.05 -12.78
N SER A 280 3.73 -5.41 -14.01
CA SER A 280 2.84 -5.33 -15.18
C SER A 280 1.64 -6.26 -15.06
N ALA A 281 1.86 -7.51 -14.66
CA ALA A 281 0.77 -8.47 -14.44
C ALA A 281 -0.17 -8.05 -13.27
N GLU A 282 0.38 -7.49 -12.20
CA GLU A 282 -0.37 -6.96 -11.05
C GLU A 282 -1.13 -5.67 -11.37
N ALA A 283 -0.71 -4.91 -12.39
CA ALA A 283 -1.40 -3.69 -12.83
C ALA A 283 -2.63 -3.99 -13.71
N LEU A 284 -2.70 -5.16 -14.35
CA LEU A 284 -3.79 -5.56 -15.25
C LEU A 284 -5.20 -5.45 -14.63
N PRO A 285 -5.46 -5.92 -13.40
CA PRO A 285 -6.80 -5.81 -12.80
C PRO A 285 -7.20 -4.38 -12.46
N ARG A 286 -6.25 -3.43 -12.45
CA ARG A 286 -6.48 -2.00 -12.17
C ARG A 286 -6.72 -1.19 -13.44
N ARG A 287 -6.78 -1.84 -14.60
CA ARG A 287 -7.13 -1.22 -15.88
C ARG A 287 -8.52 -0.60 -15.77
N GLU A 288 -8.60 0.71 -15.98
CA GLU A 288 -9.87 1.38 -16.23
C GLU A 288 -10.32 0.98 -17.64
N GLU A 289 -11.41 0.20 -17.72
CA GLU A 289 -12.05 -0.15 -18.99
C GLU A 289 -12.81 1.07 -19.51
N GLY A 290 -12.37 1.64 -20.63
CA GLY A 290 -13.07 2.72 -21.30
C GLY A 290 -12.17 3.53 -22.23
N PRO A 291 -12.75 4.27 -23.18
CA PRO A 291 -12.00 5.21 -23.99
C PRO A 291 -11.36 6.28 -23.09
N PRO A 292 -10.19 6.81 -23.45
CA PRO A 292 -9.60 7.90 -22.68
C PRO A 292 -10.57 9.09 -22.60
N PRO A 293 -10.59 9.81 -21.47
CA PRO A 293 -11.44 10.98 -21.29
C PRO A 293 -11.23 12.01 -22.40
N LEU A 294 -12.33 12.53 -22.93
CA LEU A 294 -12.35 13.47 -24.05
C LEU A 294 -11.90 14.89 -23.67
N ASP A 295 -11.83 15.22 -22.37
CA ASP A 295 -11.39 16.54 -21.91
C ASP A 295 -9.90 16.79 -22.22
N ASP A 296 -9.62 17.96 -22.81
CA ASP A 296 -8.28 18.33 -23.26
C ASP A 296 -7.29 18.41 -22.09
N ALA A 297 -7.71 19.00 -20.95
CA ALA A 297 -6.84 19.17 -19.80
C ALA A 297 -6.52 17.82 -19.14
N GLU A 298 -7.51 16.95 -19.05
CA GLU A 298 -7.36 15.60 -18.55
C GLU A 298 -6.47 14.73 -19.45
N PHE A 299 -6.66 14.78 -20.76
CA PHE A 299 -5.82 14.03 -21.70
C PHE A 299 -4.35 14.46 -21.66
N VAL A 300 -4.07 15.77 -21.53
CA VAL A 300 -2.68 16.27 -21.32
C VAL A 300 -2.10 15.72 -20.02
N ARG A 301 -2.90 15.65 -18.96
CA ARG A 301 -2.47 15.12 -17.66
C ARG A 301 -2.13 13.63 -17.75
N LEU A 302 -2.96 12.84 -18.44
CA LEU A 302 -2.71 11.42 -18.69
C LEU A 302 -1.45 11.22 -19.55
N THR A 303 -1.27 12.01 -20.61
CA THR A 303 -0.09 11.94 -21.49
C THR A 303 1.19 12.25 -20.73
N ARG A 304 1.18 13.30 -19.90
CA ARG A 304 2.31 13.65 -19.04
C ARG A 304 2.63 12.52 -18.06
N ARG A 305 1.61 11.90 -17.46
CA ARG A 305 1.78 10.76 -16.54
C ARG A 305 2.35 9.55 -17.28
N ALA A 306 1.92 9.29 -18.51
CA ALA A 306 2.45 8.21 -19.34
C ALA A 306 3.92 8.45 -19.71
N LEU A 307 4.28 9.67 -20.15
CA LEU A 307 5.67 10.06 -20.42
C LEU A 307 6.58 9.92 -19.19
N ALA A 308 6.12 10.36 -18.02
CA ALA A 308 6.87 10.21 -16.78
C ALA A 308 7.09 8.74 -16.37
N ASN A 309 6.22 7.83 -16.82
CA ASN A 309 6.30 6.39 -16.60
C ASN A 309 6.68 5.62 -17.87
N TYR A 310 7.31 6.27 -18.86
CA TYR A 310 7.64 5.67 -20.16
C TYR A 310 8.43 4.35 -20.07
N GLY A 311 9.31 4.24 -19.07
CA GLY A 311 10.11 3.04 -18.83
C GLY A 311 9.36 1.88 -18.17
N ASP A 312 8.10 2.06 -17.77
CA ASP A 312 7.31 1.14 -16.96
C ASP A 312 6.07 0.68 -17.72
N LEU A 313 6.21 -0.43 -18.46
CA LEU A 313 5.13 -1.04 -19.24
C LEU A 313 3.88 -1.36 -18.41
N GLY A 314 4.03 -1.71 -17.12
CA GLY A 314 2.89 -1.99 -16.25
C GLY A 314 2.03 -0.76 -16.00
N LYS A 315 2.67 0.37 -15.72
CA LYS A 315 1.95 1.65 -15.57
C LYS A 315 1.37 2.19 -16.87
N LEU A 316 2.03 1.89 -18.00
CA LEU A 316 1.47 2.20 -19.32
C LEU A 316 0.24 1.33 -19.60
N ALA A 317 0.26 0.04 -19.24
CA ALA A 317 -0.89 -0.87 -19.40
C ALA A 317 -2.11 -0.45 -18.57
N SER A 318 -1.89 0.16 -17.41
CA SER A 318 -2.96 0.74 -16.58
C SER A 318 -3.39 2.14 -17.01
N SER A 319 -2.74 2.75 -18.01
CA SER A 319 -3.11 4.09 -18.48
C SER A 319 -4.37 4.00 -19.34
N PRO A 320 -5.36 4.91 -19.17
CA PRO A 320 -6.49 5.00 -20.10
C PRO A 320 -6.06 5.24 -21.55
N LEU A 321 -4.86 5.80 -21.78
CA LEU A 321 -4.30 5.99 -23.12
C LEU A 321 -3.97 4.66 -23.83
N ALA A 322 -3.87 3.54 -23.11
CA ALA A 322 -3.73 2.21 -23.74
C ALA A 322 -5.04 1.75 -24.42
N GLY A 323 -6.14 2.45 -24.17
CA GLY A 323 -7.45 2.28 -24.79
C GLY A 323 -7.72 3.22 -25.98
N LEU A 324 -6.70 3.88 -26.54
CA LEU A 324 -6.87 4.72 -27.73
C LEU A 324 -7.32 3.87 -28.94
N PRO A 325 -8.33 4.31 -29.71
CA PRO A 325 -8.71 3.68 -30.99
C PRO A 325 -7.53 3.44 -31.93
N LEU A 326 -6.59 4.40 -32.01
CA LEU A 326 -5.36 4.25 -32.81
C LEU A 326 -4.52 3.00 -32.44
N ILE A 327 -4.60 2.53 -31.19
CA ILE A 327 -3.91 1.31 -30.74
C ILE A 327 -4.69 0.07 -31.19
N ASP A 328 -6.02 0.12 -31.17
CA ASP A 328 -6.88 -0.99 -31.61
C ASP A 328 -6.64 -1.31 -33.10
N GLU A 329 -6.31 -0.30 -33.92
CA GLU A 329 -5.97 -0.50 -35.34
C GLU A 329 -4.62 -1.20 -35.55
N ARG A 330 -3.67 -1.01 -34.62
CA ARG A 330 -2.28 -1.48 -34.76
C ARG A 330 -2.01 -2.80 -34.04
N VAL A 331 -2.83 -3.15 -33.06
CA VAL A 331 -2.67 -4.37 -32.26
C VAL A 331 -3.90 -5.25 -32.43
N SER A 332 -3.71 -6.43 -33.01
CA SER A 332 -4.82 -7.35 -33.32
C SER A 332 -5.37 -8.11 -32.10
N GLY A 333 -4.80 -7.90 -30.91
CA GLY A 333 -5.16 -8.61 -29.68
C GLY A 333 -5.41 -7.67 -28.51
N ASP A 334 -6.30 -8.07 -27.60
CA ASP A 334 -6.58 -7.30 -26.37
C ASP A 334 -5.59 -7.63 -25.23
N ILE A 335 -4.37 -8.08 -25.58
CA ILE A 335 -3.32 -8.36 -24.60
C ILE A 335 -2.80 -7.01 -24.08
N PRO A 336 -2.97 -6.67 -22.80
CA PRO A 336 -2.71 -5.29 -22.39
C PRO A 336 -1.23 -4.91 -22.40
N LEU A 337 -0.33 -5.90 -22.34
CA LEU A 337 1.11 -5.66 -22.52
C LEU A 337 1.45 -5.26 -23.96
N GLU A 338 0.77 -5.83 -24.96
CA GLU A 338 0.93 -5.44 -26.36
C GLU A 338 0.38 -4.02 -26.57
N ARG A 339 -0.79 -3.71 -26.01
CA ARG A 339 -1.35 -2.35 -26.02
C ARG A 339 -0.44 -1.34 -25.32
N ALA A 340 0.19 -1.72 -24.21
CA ALA A 340 1.16 -0.88 -23.51
C ALA A 340 2.46 -0.69 -24.31
N ALA A 341 2.93 -1.74 -24.99
CA ALA A 341 4.07 -1.66 -25.89
C ALA A 341 3.76 -0.74 -27.08
N GLU A 342 2.55 -0.80 -27.63
CA GLU A 342 2.11 0.09 -28.70
C GLU A 342 1.94 1.52 -28.20
N LEU A 343 1.34 1.76 -27.03
CA LEU A 343 1.29 3.09 -26.43
C LEU A 343 2.71 3.66 -26.24
N LYS A 344 3.65 2.85 -25.77
CA LYS A 344 5.06 3.25 -25.65
C LYS A 344 5.66 3.59 -27.01
N HIS A 345 5.30 2.85 -28.05
CA HIS A 345 5.72 3.10 -29.42
C HIS A 345 5.15 4.42 -29.96
N LEU A 346 3.84 4.66 -29.80
CA LEU A 346 3.17 5.92 -30.16
C LEU A 346 3.79 7.13 -29.45
N LEU A 347 4.03 7.04 -28.14
CA LEU A 347 4.71 8.10 -27.39
C LEU A 347 6.12 8.37 -27.95
N LEU A 348 6.85 7.33 -28.35
CA LEU A 348 8.17 7.48 -28.96
C LEU A 348 8.09 8.13 -30.35
N GLU A 349 7.11 7.75 -31.17
CA GLU A 349 6.85 8.38 -32.46
C GLU A 349 6.57 9.87 -32.29
N SER A 350 5.66 10.24 -31.38
CA SER A 350 5.35 11.64 -31.06
C SER A 350 6.58 12.40 -30.56
N ILE A 351 7.38 11.81 -29.68
CA ILE A 351 8.65 12.43 -29.24
C ILE A 351 9.60 12.62 -30.43
N ARG A 352 9.75 11.61 -31.29
CA ARG A 352 10.64 11.68 -32.46
C ARG A 352 10.18 12.72 -33.48
N ARG A 353 8.87 12.97 -33.62
CA ARG A 353 8.34 14.07 -34.45
C ARG A 353 8.77 15.46 -33.95
N LEU A 354 9.09 15.61 -32.67
CA LEU A 354 9.66 16.84 -32.12
C LEU A 354 11.15 17.02 -32.45
N LYS A 355 11.86 15.99 -32.95
CA LYS A 355 13.28 16.06 -33.26
C LYS A 355 13.51 16.99 -34.47
N PRO A 356 14.32 18.04 -34.34
CA PRO A 356 14.74 18.85 -35.49
C PRO A 356 15.52 18.02 -36.53
N ARG A 357 15.53 18.46 -37.80
CA ARG A 357 16.14 17.72 -38.94
C ARG A 357 17.63 17.99 -39.14
N ASP A 358 18.21 18.86 -38.36
CA ASP A 358 19.56 19.43 -38.49
C ASP A 358 20.67 18.58 -37.84
N GLY A 359 20.36 17.42 -37.24
CA GLY A 359 21.38 16.49 -36.75
C GLY A 359 20.89 15.42 -35.78
N GLU A 360 21.84 14.86 -35.01
CA GLU A 360 21.56 13.86 -33.97
C GLU A 360 21.37 14.47 -32.57
N PHE A 361 21.99 15.62 -32.31
CA PHE A 361 21.82 16.40 -31.08
C PHE A 361 22.12 17.88 -31.34
N GLY A 362 21.32 18.75 -30.73
CA GLY A 362 21.54 20.19 -30.71
C GLY A 362 21.10 20.79 -29.38
N THR A 363 21.62 21.98 -29.09
CA THR A 363 21.34 22.73 -27.85
C THR A 363 20.53 24.01 -28.09
N SER A 364 20.10 24.25 -29.34
CA SER A 364 19.29 25.41 -29.70
C SER A 364 17.86 25.31 -29.15
N GLU A 365 17.10 26.40 -29.28
CA GLU A 365 15.73 26.46 -28.78
C GLU A 365 14.80 25.42 -29.42
N GLU A 366 15.03 25.05 -30.69
CA GLU A 366 14.21 24.06 -31.39
C GLU A 366 14.35 22.65 -30.79
N TRP A 367 15.54 22.33 -30.26
CA TRP A 367 15.86 21.02 -29.68
C TRP A 367 15.28 20.81 -28.29
N ARG A 368 14.90 21.88 -27.59
CA ARG A 368 14.59 21.83 -26.15
C ARG A 368 13.52 20.79 -25.80
N PHE A 369 12.41 20.75 -26.55
CA PHE A 369 11.29 19.85 -26.25
C PHE A 369 11.61 18.39 -26.53
N TYR A 370 12.34 18.11 -27.62
CA TYR A 370 12.85 16.77 -27.89
C TYR A 370 13.80 16.33 -26.78
N ASN A 371 14.80 17.15 -26.45
CA ASN A 371 15.84 16.78 -25.50
C ASN A 371 15.26 16.48 -24.10
N VAL A 372 14.36 17.33 -23.58
CA VAL A 372 13.80 17.17 -22.22
C VAL A 372 12.89 15.96 -22.05
N LEU A 373 12.41 15.37 -23.15
CA LEU A 373 11.63 14.14 -23.13
C LEU A 373 12.51 12.92 -23.47
N TYR A 374 13.25 12.99 -24.57
CA TYR A 374 14.00 11.85 -25.10
C TYR A 374 15.09 11.39 -24.14
N PHE A 375 15.95 12.29 -23.65
CA PHE A 375 17.05 11.86 -22.78
C PHE A 375 16.56 11.39 -21.40
N PRO A 376 15.68 12.13 -20.68
CA PRO A 376 15.23 11.68 -19.37
C PRO A 376 14.33 10.44 -19.39
N TYR A 377 13.41 10.34 -20.36
CA TYR A 377 12.40 9.28 -20.38
C TYR A 377 12.78 8.09 -21.27
N VAL A 378 13.30 8.34 -22.47
CA VAL A 378 13.63 7.28 -23.44
C VAL A 378 15.01 6.70 -23.17
N ARG A 379 16.03 7.56 -23.00
CA ARG A 379 17.41 7.13 -22.67
C ARG A 379 17.64 6.89 -21.18
N GLY A 380 16.71 7.33 -20.32
CA GLY A 380 16.78 7.12 -18.87
C GLY A 380 17.81 7.99 -18.15
N LEU A 381 18.25 9.10 -18.76
CA LEU A 381 19.20 10.04 -18.19
C LEU A 381 18.63 10.76 -16.96
N ARG A 382 19.39 10.88 -15.87
CA ARG A 382 18.93 11.54 -14.63
C ARG A 382 19.86 12.69 -14.21
N PRO A 383 19.84 13.83 -14.93
CA PRO A 383 20.80 14.91 -14.76
C PRO A 383 20.77 15.56 -13.37
N TYR A 384 19.59 15.66 -12.73
CA TYR A 384 19.42 16.35 -11.45
C TYR A 384 19.44 15.43 -10.22
N ARG A 385 19.77 14.14 -10.38
CA ARG A 385 19.85 13.19 -9.26
C ARG A 385 21.12 13.45 -8.44
N ARG A 386 21.03 13.45 -7.11
CA ARG A 386 22.24 13.50 -6.25
C ARG A 386 23.17 12.32 -6.58
N GLY A 387 24.43 12.64 -6.86
CA GLY A 387 25.46 11.67 -7.25
C GLY A 387 25.37 11.20 -8.70
N ALA A 388 24.61 11.88 -9.57
CA ALA A 388 24.64 11.61 -11.00
C ALA A 388 26.03 11.96 -11.56
N GLY A 389 26.61 11.04 -12.33
CA GLY A 389 27.93 11.19 -12.91
C GLY A 389 27.99 10.64 -14.33
N ARG A 390 29.07 10.95 -15.04
CA ARG A 390 29.27 10.60 -16.45
C ARG A 390 29.61 9.11 -16.69
N HIS A 391 29.75 8.32 -15.63
CA HIS A 391 30.26 6.95 -15.71
C HIS A 391 29.24 6.04 -16.43
N GLY A 392 29.70 5.35 -17.48
CA GLY A 392 28.89 4.43 -18.28
C GLY A 392 28.00 5.08 -19.34
N LEU A 393 28.09 6.39 -19.56
CA LEU A 393 27.34 7.10 -20.61
C LEU A 393 28.09 7.07 -21.95
N ASP A 394 27.34 6.87 -23.05
CA ASP A 394 27.89 6.99 -24.40
C ASP A 394 28.26 8.47 -24.73
N ALA A 395 28.83 8.71 -25.91
CA ALA A 395 29.31 10.04 -26.27
C ALA A 395 28.16 11.07 -26.35
N LEU A 396 27.00 10.65 -26.85
CA LEU A 396 25.83 11.51 -27.06
C LEU A 396 25.14 11.84 -25.73
N ASP A 397 24.91 10.81 -24.90
CA ASP A 397 24.31 10.95 -23.58
C ASP A 397 25.19 11.81 -22.66
N ARG A 398 26.54 11.76 -22.82
CA ARG A 398 27.45 12.67 -22.12
C ARG A 398 27.28 14.13 -22.56
N GLN A 399 27.15 14.40 -23.85
CA GLN A 399 26.91 15.75 -24.35
C GLN A 399 25.57 16.30 -23.84
N ALA A 400 24.51 15.50 -23.91
CA ALA A 400 23.21 15.86 -23.39
C ALA A 400 23.25 16.09 -21.87
N PHE A 401 23.90 15.22 -21.11
CA PHE A 401 24.09 15.38 -19.67
C PHE A 401 24.79 16.69 -19.32
N ASP A 402 25.87 17.02 -20.03
CA ASP A 402 26.61 18.26 -19.80
C ASP A 402 25.77 19.50 -20.12
N TRP A 403 24.97 19.47 -21.19
CA TRP A 403 24.03 20.53 -21.51
C TRP A 403 22.96 20.70 -20.41
N PHE A 404 22.35 19.62 -19.93
CA PHE A 404 21.36 19.67 -18.85
C PHE A 404 21.92 20.30 -17.57
N VAL A 405 23.13 19.93 -17.18
CA VAL A 405 23.72 20.41 -15.92
C VAL A 405 24.23 21.85 -16.05
N ARG A 406 24.71 22.26 -17.23
CA ARG A 406 25.33 23.58 -17.44
C ARG A 406 24.35 24.66 -17.86
N GLU A 407 23.41 24.34 -18.74
CA GLU A 407 22.59 25.33 -19.45
C GLU A 407 21.11 25.29 -19.05
N VAL A 408 20.63 24.19 -18.44
CA VAL A 408 19.21 24.00 -18.16
C VAL A 408 18.96 23.86 -16.65
N PRO A 409 18.47 24.90 -15.97
CA PRO A 409 18.02 24.77 -14.58
C PRO A 409 16.91 23.73 -14.43
N GLU A 410 16.87 23.01 -13.30
CA GLU A 410 15.88 21.95 -13.03
C GLU A 410 14.43 22.43 -13.21
N ARG A 411 14.12 23.63 -12.72
CA ARG A 411 12.80 24.26 -12.90
C ARG A 411 12.46 24.52 -14.37
N THR A 412 13.44 24.94 -15.17
CA THR A 412 13.26 25.18 -16.61
C THR A 412 13.04 23.86 -17.34
N CYS A 413 13.80 22.82 -17.02
CA CYS A 413 13.59 21.47 -17.54
C CYS A 413 12.17 21.00 -17.26
N TYR A 414 11.69 21.12 -16.02
CA TYR A 414 10.33 20.74 -15.65
C TYR A 414 9.26 21.53 -16.44
N ASN A 415 9.45 22.83 -16.65
CA ASN A 415 8.53 23.65 -17.44
C ASN A 415 8.50 23.23 -18.91
N TRP A 416 9.66 22.96 -19.50
CA TRP A 416 9.78 22.46 -20.87
C TRP A 416 9.17 21.06 -21.01
N GLN A 417 9.30 20.19 -20.02
CA GLN A 417 8.65 18.87 -20.01
C GLN A 417 7.12 19.01 -20.01
N ASN A 418 6.57 19.93 -19.21
CA ASN A 418 5.12 20.19 -19.20
C ASN A 418 4.62 20.72 -20.55
N ALA A 419 5.36 21.64 -21.17
CA ALA A 419 5.03 22.17 -22.49
C ALA A 419 5.14 21.10 -23.59
N ALA A 420 6.22 20.33 -23.59
CA ALA A 420 6.45 19.25 -24.55
C ALA A 420 5.39 18.13 -24.40
N ALA A 421 4.98 17.80 -23.17
CA ALA A 421 3.90 16.84 -22.95
C ALA A 421 2.55 17.30 -23.53
N LYS A 422 2.30 18.62 -23.60
CA LYS A 422 1.13 19.16 -24.29
C LYS A 422 1.22 18.94 -25.81
N LEU A 423 2.39 19.18 -26.41
CA LEU A 423 2.61 18.93 -27.85
C LEU A 423 2.41 17.44 -28.20
N VAL A 424 2.94 16.54 -27.37
CA VAL A 424 2.72 15.09 -27.53
C VAL A 424 1.25 14.73 -27.40
N ALA A 425 0.54 15.32 -26.44
CA ALA A 425 -0.89 15.08 -26.25
C ALA A 425 -1.71 15.53 -27.47
N ASP A 426 -1.41 16.71 -28.01
CA ASP A 426 -2.09 17.25 -29.19
C ASP A 426 -1.81 16.40 -30.44
N ASP A 427 -0.59 15.88 -30.58
CA ASP A 427 -0.19 14.95 -31.66
C ASP A 427 -0.88 13.58 -31.57
N LEU A 428 -1.00 13.02 -30.35
CA LEU A 428 -1.74 11.78 -30.16
C LEU A 428 -3.23 11.94 -30.47
N ARG A 429 -3.85 13.07 -30.09
CA ARG A 429 -5.26 13.33 -30.42
C ARG A 429 -5.49 13.57 -31.90
N SER A 430 -4.58 14.25 -32.58
CA SER A 430 -4.73 14.49 -34.03
C SER A 430 -4.62 13.18 -34.81
N ALA A 431 -3.74 12.27 -34.38
CA ALA A 431 -3.61 10.94 -34.94
C ALA A 431 -4.80 10.02 -34.63
N ASP A 432 -5.44 10.17 -33.47
CA ASP A 432 -6.61 9.36 -33.06
C ASP A 432 -7.93 9.79 -33.73
N ARG A 433 -8.00 11.02 -34.28
CA ARG A 433 -9.18 11.53 -35.00
C ARG A 433 -9.16 11.25 -36.50
N GLN A 434 -8.02 10.80 -37.04
CA GLN A 434 -7.86 10.41 -38.44
C GLN A 434 -8.21 8.94 -38.57
#